data_AF-A0A7S0CH29-F1
#
_entry.id   AF-A0A7S0CH29-F1
#
_cell.length_a   1.000
_cell.length_b   1.000
_cell.length_c   1.000
_cell.angle_alpha   90.00
_cell.angle_beta   90.00
_cell.angle_gamma   90.00
#
_symmetry.space_group_name_H-M   'P 1'
#
loop_
_entity.id
_entity.type
_entity.pdbx_description
1 polymer ?
#
loop_
_entity_poly.entity_id
_entity_poly.type
_entity_poly.pdbx_seq_one_letter_code
_entity_poly.pdbx_strand_id
1 'polypeptide(L)'
;DVRNGMLQEDKMALCDAAELFQTTAKNAHQAGVRSMATYMPYNLNPAGITGAFLPSPDRDPVLLLMQNLGLPILYNEHSGSYWEDRAGNYSAGAGTLTAENTASLSGVPYNVDFWLYDDRVSLDFLSEKFADDWPHPALVAKQYAYWPSNARILSYRHAAEILTIVGSQLEGAKRVSPASDCKMPTVDSVSRDLMAGGDLFL
;
A
#
# COMPACT_ATOMS: atom_id res chain seq x y z
N ASP A 1 -19.66 24.83 -24.47
CA ASP A 1 -18.66 25.25 -23.47
C ASP A 1 -17.67 24.10 -23.29
N VAL A 2 -16.48 24.22 -23.88
CA VAL A 2 -15.47 23.14 -23.96
C VAL A 2 -14.98 22.71 -22.56
N ARG A 3 -14.98 23.63 -21.59
CA ARG A 3 -14.55 23.37 -20.21
C ARG A 3 -15.50 22.43 -19.46
N ASN A 4 -16.80 22.50 -19.76
CA ASN A 4 -17.79 21.58 -19.19
C ASN A 4 -17.68 20.17 -19.81
N GLY A 5 -17.21 20.06 -21.05
CA GLY A 5 -16.94 18.75 -21.70
C GLY A 5 -15.78 18.01 -21.04
N MET A 6 -14.61 18.65 -20.92
CA MET A 6 -13.42 18.04 -20.33
C MET A 6 -13.62 17.60 -18.87
N LEU A 7 -14.30 18.43 -18.06
CA LEU A 7 -14.60 18.08 -16.67
C LEU A 7 -15.53 16.85 -16.59
N GLN A 8 -16.51 16.75 -17.49
CA GLN A 8 -17.42 15.61 -17.53
C GLN A 8 -16.69 14.32 -17.94
N GLU A 9 -15.80 14.42 -18.92
CA GLU A 9 -14.95 13.30 -19.36
C GLU A 9 -14.04 12.79 -18.23
N ASP A 10 -13.34 13.68 -17.53
CA ASP A 10 -12.46 13.27 -16.42
C ASP A 10 -13.26 12.63 -15.27
N LYS A 11 -14.49 13.12 -15.00
CA LYS A 11 -15.38 12.51 -14.00
C LYS A 11 -15.84 11.11 -14.40
N MET A 12 -16.24 10.93 -15.67
CA MET A 12 -16.63 9.63 -16.19
C MET A 12 -15.47 8.65 -16.15
N ALA A 13 -14.26 9.07 -16.56
CA ALA A 13 -13.07 8.26 -16.48
C ALA A 13 -12.74 7.82 -15.04
N LEU A 14 -12.95 8.70 -14.05
CA LEU A 14 -12.81 8.31 -12.64
C LEU A 14 -13.85 7.25 -12.23
N CYS A 15 -15.11 7.40 -12.63
CA CYS A 15 -16.15 6.41 -12.33
C CYS A 15 -15.79 5.04 -12.90
N ASP A 16 -15.40 4.98 -14.16
CA ASP A 16 -15.02 3.73 -14.84
C ASP A 16 -13.80 3.09 -14.18
N ALA A 17 -12.78 3.89 -13.86
CA ALA A 17 -11.58 3.42 -13.17
C ALA A 17 -11.89 2.89 -11.76
N ALA A 18 -12.78 3.55 -11.02
CA ALA A 18 -13.19 3.12 -9.68
C ALA A 18 -13.97 1.79 -9.72
N GLU A 19 -14.90 1.61 -10.65
CA GLU A 19 -15.66 0.36 -10.80
C GLU A 19 -14.76 -0.83 -11.16
N LEU A 20 -13.83 -0.63 -12.11
CA LEU A 20 -12.86 -1.64 -12.48
C LEU A 20 -11.91 -1.96 -11.31
N PHE A 21 -11.45 -0.93 -10.60
CA PHE A 21 -10.58 -1.09 -9.44
C PHE A 21 -11.28 -1.86 -8.32
N GLN A 22 -12.54 -1.55 -7.99
CA GLN A 22 -13.32 -2.28 -6.98
C GLN A 22 -13.42 -3.77 -7.30
N THR A 23 -13.69 -4.10 -8.57
CA THR A 23 -13.74 -5.49 -9.04
C THR A 23 -12.39 -6.18 -8.86
N THR A 24 -11.31 -5.51 -9.27
CA THR A 24 -9.95 -6.06 -9.18
C THR A 24 -9.50 -6.23 -7.72
N ALA A 25 -9.74 -5.23 -6.88
CA ALA A 25 -9.43 -5.24 -5.46
C ALA A 25 -10.19 -6.34 -4.72
N LYS A 26 -11.48 -6.54 -5.04
CA LYS A 26 -12.27 -7.65 -4.51
C LYS A 26 -11.67 -9.01 -4.90
N ASN A 27 -11.31 -9.20 -6.16
CA ASN A 27 -10.71 -10.45 -6.63
C ASN A 27 -9.36 -10.72 -5.95
N ALA A 28 -8.50 -9.71 -5.83
CA ALA A 28 -7.24 -9.81 -5.12
C ALA A 28 -7.43 -10.14 -3.64
N HIS A 29 -8.38 -9.47 -2.97
CA HIS A 29 -8.74 -9.75 -1.59
C HIS A 29 -9.19 -11.21 -1.43
N GLN A 30 -10.09 -11.69 -2.29
CA GLN A 30 -10.58 -13.07 -2.26
C GLN A 30 -9.48 -14.10 -2.53
N ALA A 31 -8.48 -13.75 -3.34
CA ALA A 31 -7.27 -14.54 -3.54
C ALA A 31 -6.30 -14.51 -2.34
N GLY A 32 -6.63 -13.75 -1.29
CA GLY A 32 -5.85 -13.63 -0.07
C GLY A 32 -4.71 -12.63 -0.14
N VAL A 33 -4.66 -11.78 -1.18
CA VAL A 33 -3.64 -10.73 -1.33
C VAL A 33 -3.84 -9.66 -0.26
N ARG A 34 -2.74 -9.25 0.37
CA ARG A 34 -2.67 -8.12 1.30
C ARG A 34 -1.66 -7.09 0.79
N SER A 35 -2.11 -5.85 0.67
CA SER A 35 -1.26 -4.75 0.23
C SER A 35 -0.64 -4.07 1.43
N MET A 36 0.59 -3.59 1.30
CA MET A 36 1.19 -2.71 2.29
C MET A 36 1.88 -1.54 1.66
N ALA A 37 1.81 -0.50 2.44
CA ALA A 37 2.15 0.86 2.16
C ALA A 37 3.61 1.12 2.61
N THR A 38 4.47 1.72 1.78
CA THR A 38 5.87 1.96 2.18
C THR A 38 6.58 3.12 1.47
N TYR A 39 7.40 3.84 2.22
CA TYR A 39 8.57 4.56 1.71
C TYR A 39 9.78 3.65 1.94
N MET A 40 10.27 2.97 0.91
CA MET A 40 11.50 2.17 0.96
C MET A 40 12.13 2.03 -0.43
N PRO A 41 13.45 1.78 -0.54
CA PRO A 41 14.43 1.79 0.55
C PRO A 41 14.67 3.21 1.11
N TYR A 42 14.95 3.31 2.41
CA TYR A 42 15.48 4.52 3.04
C TYR A 42 16.94 4.33 3.41
N ASN A 43 17.80 5.21 2.86
CA ASN A 43 19.26 5.11 2.89
C ASN A 43 19.81 3.79 2.33
N LEU A 44 21.12 3.76 2.11
CA LEU A 44 21.82 2.52 1.78
C LEU A 44 21.83 1.59 3.00
N ASN A 45 21.51 0.32 2.81
CA ASN A 45 21.56 -0.71 3.85
C ASN A 45 22.33 -1.96 3.34
N PRO A 46 22.94 -2.75 4.23
CA PRO A 46 23.44 -4.08 3.89
C PRO A 46 22.36 -4.99 3.31
N ALA A 47 22.74 -5.94 2.47
CA ALA A 47 21.83 -6.97 1.97
C ALA A 47 21.14 -7.71 3.13
N GLY A 48 19.85 -8.02 2.94
CA GLY A 48 18.95 -8.67 3.90
C GLY A 48 18.09 -7.69 4.70
N ILE A 49 18.50 -6.41 4.82
CA ILE A 49 17.78 -5.38 5.59
C ILE A 49 17.53 -4.12 4.77
N THR A 50 16.43 -3.43 5.04
CA THR A 50 16.14 -2.10 4.47
C THR A 50 15.61 -1.15 5.54
N GLY A 51 15.92 0.13 5.37
CA GLY A 51 15.20 1.21 6.02
C GLY A 51 13.85 1.40 5.32
N ALA A 52 12.81 1.69 6.09
CA ALA A 52 11.49 1.98 5.55
C ALA A 52 10.69 2.92 6.47
N PHE A 53 9.66 3.57 5.92
CA PHE A 53 8.59 4.17 6.70
C PHE A 53 7.26 3.59 6.21
N LEU A 54 6.49 3.00 7.11
CA LEU A 54 5.26 2.29 6.78
C LEU A 54 4.07 3.17 7.19
N PRO A 55 3.30 3.76 6.26
CA PRO A 55 2.22 4.66 6.62
C PRO A 55 0.94 3.90 6.98
N SER A 56 0.13 4.53 7.82
CA SER A 56 -1.23 4.09 8.13
C SER A 56 -2.19 4.62 7.04
N PRO A 57 -2.98 3.75 6.37
CA PRO A 57 -3.76 4.15 5.19
C PRO A 57 -4.86 5.19 5.46
N ASP A 58 -5.38 5.25 6.68
CA ASP A 58 -6.39 6.22 7.13
C ASP A 58 -5.89 7.66 7.24
N ARG A 59 -4.58 7.89 7.05
CA ARG A 59 -3.93 9.19 7.19
C ARG A 59 -3.40 9.74 5.85
N ASP A 60 -3.56 9.00 4.76
CA ASP A 60 -3.20 9.44 3.41
C ASP A 60 -4.44 9.37 2.49
N PRO A 61 -4.80 10.46 1.80
CA PRO A 61 -6.02 10.50 0.99
C PRO A 61 -6.04 9.53 -0.20
N VAL A 62 -4.88 9.18 -0.78
CA VAL A 62 -4.82 8.22 -1.89
C VAL A 62 -4.96 6.80 -1.37
N LEU A 63 -4.31 6.50 -0.24
CA LEU A 63 -4.48 5.22 0.44
C LEU A 63 -5.91 5.00 0.91
N LEU A 64 -6.50 6.01 1.54
CA LEU A 64 -7.87 5.97 2.00
C LEU A 64 -8.84 5.78 0.83
N LEU A 65 -8.60 6.43 -0.32
CA LEU A 65 -9.37 6.20 -1.54
C LEU A 65 -9.32 4.73 -1.97
N MET A 66 -8.12 4.17 -2.13
CA MET A 66 -7.96 2.77 -2.56
C MET A 66 -8.56 1.79 -1.54
N GLN A 67 -8.40 2.06 -0.26
CA GLN A 67 -8.99 1.27 0.82
C GLN A 67 -10.52 1.29 0.77
N ASN A 68 -11.13 2.47 0.61
CA ASN A 68 -12.59 2.61 0.49
C ASN A 68 -13.15 1.96 -0.78
N LEU A 69 -12.32 1.80 -1.82
CA LEU A 69 -12.64 1.02 -3.00
C LEU A 69 -12.33 -0.48 -2.85
N GLY A 70 -11.98 -0.94 -1.64
CA GLY A 70 -11.89 -2.36 -1.29
C GLY A 70 -10.49 -2.96 -1.36
N LEU A 71 -9.43 -2.16 -1.58
CA LEU A 71 -8.06 -2.68 -1.53
C LEU A 71 -7.71 -3.07 -0.08
N PRO A 72 -7.32 -4.33 0.19
CA PRO A 72 -6.92 -4.75 1.53
C PRO A 72 -5.53 -4.21 1.89
N ILE A 73 -5.47 -2.98 2.41
CA ILE A 73 -4.22 -2.35 2.87
C ILE A 73 -4.00 -2.65 4.36
N LEU A 74 -2.83 -3.21 4.69
CA LEU A 74 -2.40 -3.46 6.05
C LEU A 74 -2.12 -2.14 6.78
N TYR A 75 -2.55 -2.06 8.03
CA TYR A 75 -2.22 -0.96 8.94
C TYR A 75 -0.88 -1.21 9.61
N ASN A 76 -0.14 -0.13 9.83
CA ASN A 76 0.97 -0.19 10.77
C ASN A 76 0.46 -0.32 12.22
N GLU A 77 1.31 -0.86 13.11
CA GLU A 77 0.94 -1.10 14.52
C GLU A 77 1.29 0.09 15.43
N HIS A 78 1.82 1.19 14.86
CA HIS A 78 2.38 2.28 15.65
C HIS A 78 1.32 3.26 16.18
N SER A 79 0.46 2.80 17.10
CA SER A 79 -0.38 3.60 18.01
C SER A 79 -1.09 4.83 17.41
N GLY A 80 -1.56 4.74 16.16
CA GLY A 80 -2.27 5.83 15.48
C GLY A 80 -1.38 6.93 14.89
N SER A 81 -0.05 6.77 14.94
CA SER A 81 0.90 7.56 14.15
C SER A 81 0.68 7.31 12.66
N TYR A 82 0.98 8.32 11.85
CA TYR A 82 1.00 8.11 10.41
C TYR A 82 2.09 7.12 10.03
N TRP A 83 3.32 7.29 10.53
CA TRP A 83 4.46 6.43 10.19
C TRP A 83 4.79 5.44 11.30
N GLU A 84 5.06 4.19 10.92
CA GLU A 84 5.96 3.31 11.65
C GLU A 84 7.37 3.40 11.04
N ASP A 85 8.34 3.76 11.86
CA ASP A 85 9.71 4.01 11.45
C ASP A 85 10.56 2.73 11.52
N ARG A 86 11.14 2.35 10.38
CA ARG A 86 12.04 1.21 10.20
C ARG A 86 13.42 1.62 9.69
N ALA A 87 13.73 2.92 9.73
CA ALA A 87 15.04 3.47 9.42
C ALA A 87 16.07 3.30 10.56
N GLY A 88 15.64 2.77 11.72
CA GLY A 88 16.48 2.57 12.90
C GLY A 88 16.91 3.89 13.52
N ASN A 89 18.16 4.29 13.32
CA ASN A 89 18.68 5.58 13.80
C ASN A 89 18.87 6.62 12.68
N TYR A 90 18.18 6.42 11.54
CA TYR A 90 18.23 7.28 10.35
C TYR A 90 19.58 7.35 9.62
N SER A 91 20.58 6.56 10.03
CA SER A 91 21.87 6.48 9.35
C SER A 91 21.87 5.39 8.27
N ALA A 92 22.83 5.44 7.35
CA ALA A 92 23.06 4.34 6.42
C ALA A 92 23.38 3.05 7.20
N GLY A 93 22.76 1.94 6.78
CA GLY A 93 22.89 0.62 7.39
C GLY A 93 22.09 0.39 8.66
N ALA A 94 21.29 1.37 9.09
CA ALA A 94 20.50 1.26 10.32
C ALA A 94 19.09 0.69 10.11
N GLY A 95 18.71 0.35 8.86
CA GLY A 95 17.41 -0.22 8.55
C GLY A 95 17.09 -1.47 9.37
N THR A 96 15.82 -1.63 9.72
CA THR A 96 15.36 -2.72 10.61
C THR A 96 14.32 -3.64 9.97
N LEU A 97 13.96 -3.41 8.70
CA LEU A 97 12.98 -4.23 8.00
C LEU A 97 13.69 -5.35 7.22
N THR A 98 13.35 -6.60 7.50
CA THR A 98 13.95 -7.76 6.82
C THR A 98 12.99 -8.35 5.78
N ALA A 99 13.55 -8.92 4.71
CA ALA A 99 12.76 -9.50 3.62
C ALA A 99 12.07 -10.81 4.03
N GLU A 100 12.74 -11.62 4.87
CA GLU A 100 12.25 -12.93 5.31
C GLU A 100 11.14 -12.84 6.38
N ASN A 101 11.15 -11.78 7.18
CA ASN A 101 10.20 -11.59 8.27
C ASN A 101 9.82 -10.11 8.40
N THR A 102 9.06 -9.62 7.41
CA THR A 102 8.43 -8.32 7.50
C THR A 102 7.39 -8.36 8.63
N ALA A 103 7.66 -7.66 9.72
CA ALA A 103 6.82 -7.63 10.92
C ALA A 103 6.95 -6.26 11.58
N SER A 104 5.95 -5.80 12.32
CA SER A 104 5.95 -4.54 13.07
C SER A 104 7.10 -4.43 14.08
N LEU A 105 7.32 -3.24 14.63
CA LEU A 105 8.23 -3.03 15.77
C LEU A 105 7.87 -3.88 17.01
N SER A 106 6.58 -4.22 17.19
CA SER A 106 6.11 -5.11 18.26
C SER A 106 6.19 -6.60 17.89
N GLY A 107 6.65 -6.94 16.68
CA GLY A 107 6.81 -8.31 16.20
C GLY A 107 5.56 -8.92 15.55
N VAL A 108 4.52 -8.12 15.27
CA VAL A 108 3.32 -8.58 14.55
C VAL A 108 3.66 -8.76 13.06
N PRO A 109 3.55 -9.96 12.48
CA PRO A 109 3.89 -10.18 11.08
C PRO A 109 3.04 -9.35 10.12
N TYR A 110 3.69 -8.73 9.15
CA TYR A 110 3.06 -8.13 7.98
C TYR A 110 3.17 -9.12 6.82
N ASN A 111 2.08 -9.83 6.56
CA ASN A 111 1.99 -10.75 5.42
C ASN A 111 1.76 -9.95 4.14
N VAL A 112 2.80 -9.27 3.66
CA VAL A 112 2.68 -8.39 2.50
C VAL A 112 2.77 -9.20 1.22
N ASP A 113 1.77 -9.05 0.36
CA ASP A 113 1.74 -9.68 -0.96
C ASP A 113 1.90 -8.66 -2.08
N PHE A 114 1.53 -7.40 -1.83
CA PHE A 114 1.59 -6.35 -2.83
C PHE A 114 2.12 -5.05 -2.20
N TRP A 115 3.20 -4.50 -2.74
CA TRP A 115 3.75 -3.24 -2.23
C TRP A 115 3.17 -2.04 -2.97
N LEU A 116 2.65 -1.09 -2.21
CA LEU A 116 2.41 0.27 -2.67
C LEU A 116 3.59 1.13 -2.24
N TYR A 117 4.53 1.36 -3.16
CA TYR A 117 5.73 2.14 -2.85
C TYR A 117 5.50 3.63 -3.11
N ASP A 118 6.15 4.45 -2.30
CA ASP A 118 6.11 5.91 -2.43
C ASP A 118 6.81 6.38 -3.70
N ASP A 119 6.14 7.22 -4.49
CA ASP A 119 6.66 7.75 -5.77
C ASP A 119 8.05 8.40 -5.63
N ARG A 120 8.38 8.97 -4.47
CA ARG A 120 9.67 9.64 -4.21
C ARG A 120 10.88 8.70 -4.26
N VAL A 121 10.68 7.40 -4.08
CA VAL A 121 11.76 6.39 -4.04
C VAL A 121 11.75 5.47 -5.25
N SER A 122 10.98 5.81 -6.30
CA SER A 122 10.78 4.97 -7.48
C SER A 122 12.09 4.46 -8.10
N LEU A 123 13.11 5.33 -8.22
CA LEU A 123 14.38 4.94 -8.84
C LEU A 123 15.10 3.85 -8.04
N ASP A 124 15.10 3.95 -6.71
CA ASP A 124 15.78 3.00 -5.84
C ASP A 124 14.95 1.71 -5.68
N PHE A 125 13.65 1.84 -5.46
CA PHE A 125 12.74 0.70 -5.27
C PHE A 125 12.67 -0.20 -6.50
N LEU A 126 12.68 0.38 -7.70
CA LEU A 126 12.60 -0.36 -8.97
C LEU A 126 13.96 -0.90 -9.44
N SER A 127 15.05 -0.63 -8.71
CA SER A 127 16.37 -1.09 -9.11
C SER A 127 16.52 -2.61 -8.92
N GLU A 128 17.21 -3.26 -9.87
CA GLU A 128 17.56 -4.68 -9.73
C GLU A 128 18.38 -4.91 -8.46
N LYS A 129 19.27 -3.97 -8.13
CA LYS A 129 20.06 -4.01 -6.91
C LYS A 129 19.21 -4.10 -5.65
N PHE A 130 18.11 -3.35 -5.56
CA PHE A 130 17.25 -3.43 -4.37
C PHE A 130 16.55 -4.78 -4.26
N ALA A 131 16.10 -5.34 -5.40
CA ALA A 131 15.53 -6.69 -5.43
C ALA A 131 16.54 -7.77 -5.04
N ASP A 132 17.81 -7.61 -5.42
CA ASP A 132 18.90 -8.53 -5.04
C ASP A 132 19.28 -8.38 -3.56
N ASP A 133 19.39 -7.16 -3.06
CA ASP A 133 19.77 -6.88 -1.67
C ASP A 133 18.65 -7.21 -0.70
N TRP A 134 17.38 -7.04 -1.07
CA TRP A 134 16.22 -7.27 -0.22
C TRP A 134 15.16 -8.11 -0.96
N PRO A 135 15.37 -9.42 -1.13
CA PRO A 135 14.57 -10.28 -2.00
C PRO A 135 13.24 -10.71 -1.36
N HIS A 136 12.42 -9.74 -0.96
CA HIS A 136 11.09 -10.01 -0.42
C HIS A 136 10.20 -10.67 -1.47
N PRO A 137 9.38 -11.68 -1.12
CA PRO A 137 8.58 -12.44 -2.09
C PRO A 137 7.75 -11.59 -3.05
N ALA A 138 7.07 -10.54 -2.54
CA ALA A 138 6.30 -9.62 -3.38
C ALA A 138 7.16 -8.80 -4.36
N LEU A 139 8.39 -8.43 -3.97
CA LEU A 139 9.31 -7.69 -4.85
C LEU A 139 9.85 -8.60 -5.96
N VAL A 140 10.24 -9.82 -5.60
CA VAL A 140 10.69 -10.86 -6.55
C VAL A 140 9.58 -11.23 -7.53
N ALA A 141 8.34 -11.33 -7.06
CA ALA A 141 7.15 -11.58 -7.88
C ALA A 141 6.69 -10.36 -8.70
N LYS A 142 7.35 -9.20 -8.56
CA LYS A 142 6.98 -7.94 -9.18
C LYS A 142 5.56 -7.47 -8.87
N GLN A 143 5.07 -7.79 -7.68
CA GLN A 143 3.76 -7.41 -7.17
C GLN A 143 3.85 -6.09 -6.43
N TYR A 144 3.92 -5.00 -7.21
CA TYR A 144 3.98 -3.65 -6.68
C TYR A 144 3.46 -2.60 -7.66
N ALA A 145 3.03 -1.47 -7.12
CA ALA A 145 2.72 -0.26 -7.85
C ALA A 145 3.15 0.97 -7.03
N TYR A 146 3.42 2.09 -7.69
CA TYR A 146 3.63 3.32 -6.94
C TYR A 146 2.29 3.85 -6.43
N TRP A 147 2.31 4.58 -5.32
CA TRP A 147 1.32 5.61 -5.04
C TRP A 147 1.97 6.99 -5.14
N PRO A 148 1.18 8.06 -5.35
CA PRO A 148 1.60 9.45 -5.16
C PRO A 148 1.34 9.92 -3.72
N SER A 149 2.36 9.97 -2.86
CA SER A 149 2.17 10.18 -1.42
C SER A 149 1.65 11.59 -1.11
N ASN A 150 0.73 11.70 -0.15
CA ASN A 150 0.06 12.93 0.28
C ASN A 150 -0.78 13.60 -0.83
N ALA A 151 -1.16 12.85 -1.87
CA ALA A 151 -1.94 13.35 -3.01
C ALA A 151 -1.42 14.68 -3.58
N ARG A 152 -0.14 14.73 -3.95
CA ARG A 152 0.51 15.93 -4.51
C ARG A 152 -0.23 16.49 -5.75
N ILE A 153 -1.00 15.67 -6.45
CA ILE A 153 -1.86 16.04 -7.57
C ILE A 153 -3.29 15.60 -7.25
N LEU A 154 -4.21 16.55 -7.07
CA LEU A 154 -5.63 16.30 -6.80
C LEU A 154 -6.47 16.70 -8.01
N SER A 155 -6.80 15.73 -8.86
CA SER A 155 -7.74 15.91 -9.98
C SER A 155 -8.46 14.60 -10.29
N TYR A 156 -9.64 14.68 -10.91
CA TYR A 156 -10.38 13.51 -11.38
C TYR A 156 -9.52 12.64 -12.31
N ARG A 157 -8.80 13.27 -13.24
CA ARG A 157 -7.89 12.60 -14.16
C ARG A 157 -6.80 11.81 -13.46
N HIS A 158 -6.12 12.44 -12.50
CA HIS A 158 -5.03 11.76 -11.78
C HIS A 158 -5.54 10.65 -10.86
N ALA A 159 -6.72 10.84 -10.26
CA ALA A 159 -7.38 9.78 -9.50
C ALA A 159 -7.73 8.58 -10.40
N ALA A 160 -8.24 8.81 -11.61
CA ALA A 160 -8.50 7.75 -12.58
C ALA A 160 -7.22 7.03 -13.03
N GLU A 161 -6.16 7.80 -13.29
CA GLU A 161 -4.84 7.29 -13.65
C GLU A 161 -4.26 6.38 -12.56
N ILE A 162 -4.25 6.83 -11.29
CA ILE A 162 -3.66 6.02 -10.21
C ILE A 162 -4.45 4.74 -9.95
N LEU A 163 -5.79 4.79 -10.01
CA LEU A 163 -6.62 3.60 -9.87
C LEU A 163 -6.37 2.61 -11.01
N THR A 164 -6.16 3.12 -12.23
CA THR A 164 -5.83 2.27 -13.39
C THR A 164 -4.46 1.61 -13.21
N ILE A 165 -3.43 2.38 -12.84
CA ILE A 165 -2.06 1.86 -12.66
C ILE A 165 -2.01 0.80 -11.57
N VAL A 166 -2.55 1.11 -10.38
CA VAL A 166 -2.55 0.16 -9.27
C VAL A 166 -3.43 -1.04 -9.59
N GLY A 167 -4.62 -0.81 -10.18
CA GLY A 167 -5.53 -1.87 -10.59
C GLY A 167 -4.88 -2.86 -11.58
N SER A 168 -4.24 -2.37 -12.64
CA SER A 168 -3.57 -3.23 -13.63
C SER A 168 -2.42 -4.04 -13.04
N GLN A 169 -1.67 -3.49 -12.07
CA GLN A 169 -0.60 -4.24 -11.40
C GLN A 169 -1.14 -5.24 -10.38
N LEU A 170 -2.26 -4.91 -9.75
CA LEU A 170 -2.95 -5.79 -8.80
C LEU A 170 -3.64 -6.95 -9.52
N GLU A 171 -4.04 -6.76 -10.77
CA GLU A 171 -4.64 -7.80 -11.59
C GLU A 171 -3.70 -9.01 -11.72
N GLY A 172 -4.14 -10.16 -11.20
CA GLY A 172 -3.35 -11.37 -11.20
C GLY A 172 -2.28 -11.46 -10.10
N ALA A 173 -2.19 -10.48 -9.20
CA ALA A 173 -1.39 -10.59 -7.98
C ALA A 173 -1.84 -11.82 -7.17
N LYS A 174 -0.87 -12.53 -6.60
CA LYS A 174 -1.09 -13.76 -5.84
C LYS A 174 -0.59 -13.58 -4.42
N ARG A 175 -1.18 -14.35 -3.50
CA ARG A 175 -0.61 -14.47 -2.16
C ARG A 175 0.78 -15.09 -2.25
N VAL A 176 1.78 -14.38 -1.75
CA VAL A 176 3.20 -14.78 -1.68
C VAL A 176 3.69 -14.94 -0.24
N SER A 177 2.89 -14.46 0.73
CA SER A 177 3.07 -14.69 2.16
C SER A 177 2.25 -15.90 2.65
N PRO A 178 2.63 -16.54 3.78
CA PRO A 178 1.79 -17.55 4.41
C PRO A 178 0.40 -17.01 4.73
N ALA A 179 -0.61 -17.89 4.68
CA ALA A 179 -1.95 -17.52 5.13
C ALA A 179 -1.93 -17.18 6.62
N SER A 180 -2.53 -16.05 7.00
CA SER A 180 -2.86 -15.78 8.40
C SER A 180 -4.20 -16.37 8.78
N ASP A 181 -4.32 -16.84 10.01
CA ASP A 181 -5.62 -17.19 10.59
C ASP A 181 -6.52 -15.96 10.64
N CYS A 182 -7.77 -16.11 10.19
CA CYS A 182 -8.79 -15.11 10.41
C CYS A 182 -9.14 -15.08 11.89
N LYS A 183 -8.84 -13.97 12.57
CA LYS A 183 -9.27 -13.74 13.95
C LYS A 183 -10.46 -12.79 13.92
N MET A 184 -11.59 -13.25 14.43
CA MET A 184 -12.74 -12.38 14.65
C MET A 184 -12.34 -11.28 15.65
N PRO A 185 -12.69 -10.01 15.39
CA PRO A 185 -12.49 -8.96 16.39
C PRO A 185 -13.26 -9.31 17.66
N THR A 186 -12.60 -9.19 18.81
CA THR A 186 -13.24 -9.38 20.13
C THR A 186 -13.89 -8.07 20.56
N VAL A 187 -14.83 -8.13 21.52
CA VAL A 187 -15.57 -6.95 22.03
C VAL A 187 -14.63 -5.88 22.66
N ASP A 188 -13.41 -6.28 23.01
CA ASP A 188 -12.35 -5.41 23.54
C ASP A 188 -11.40 -4.87 22.45
N SER A 189 -11.61 -5.22 21.17
CA SER A 189 -10.83 -4.65 20.08
C SER A 189 -11.14 -3.16 20.01
N VAL A 190 -10.12 -2.33 20.19
CA VAL A 190 -10.23 -0.88 19.99
C VAL A 190 -10.66 -0.65 18.54
N SER A 191 -11.91 -0.24 18.33
CA SER A 191 -12.33 0.22 17.02
C SER A 191 -11.51 1.46 16.69
N ARG A 192 -10.70 1.41 15.62
CA ARG A 192 -10.23 2.65 15.01
C ARG A 192 -11.46 3.31 14.40
N ASP A 193 -11.83 4.47 14.91
CA ASP A 193 -12.88 5.29 14.32
C ASP A 193 -12.38 5.77 12.96
N LEU A 194 -12.71 5.00 11.92
CA LEU A 194 -12.47 5.35 10.53
C LEU A 194 -13.48 6.45 10.17
N MET A 195 -13.14 7.69 10.55
CA MET A 195 -13.81 8.96 10.21
C MET A 195 -15.12 8.79 9.41
N ALA A 196 -16.26 8.99 10.08
CA ALA A 196 -17.64 8.95 9.59
C ALA A 196 -17.80 8.88 8.04
N GLY A 197 -17.84 7.66 7.50
CA GLY A 197 -17.96 7.46 6.06
C GLY A 197 -18.17 6.04 5.54
N GLY A 198 -18.31 5.03 6.40
CA GLY A 198 -18.60 3.68 5.92
C GLY A 198 -18.95 2.72 7.03
N ASP A 199 -20.25 2.50 7.24
CA ASP A 199 -20.72 1.18 7.70
C ASP A 199 -20.41 0.17 6.58
N LEU A 200 -19.15 -0.28 6.50
CA LEU A 200 -18.82 -1.52 5.82
C LEU A 200 -18.49 -2.55 6.89
N PHE A 201 -19.42 -3.49 7.06
CA PHE A 201 -19.24 -4.66 7.91
C PHE A 201 -18.07 -5.52 7.41
N LEU A 202 -17.34 -6.04 8.40
CA LEU A 202 -16.17 -6.92 8.39
C LEU A 202 -16.14 -8.00 7.31
#